data_AF-A0A7C5W860-F1
#
_entry.id   AF-A0A7C5W860-F1
#
_cell.length_a   1.000
_cell.length_b   1.000
_cell.length_c   1.000
_cell.angle_alpha   90.00
_cell.angle_beta   90.00
_cell.angle_gamma   90.00
#
_symmetry.space_group_name_H-M   'P 1'
#
loop_
_entity.id
_entity.type
_entity.pdbx_description
1 polymer ?
#
loop_
_entity_poly.entity_id
_entity_poly.type
_entity_poly.pdbx_seq_one_letter_code
_entity_poly.pdbx_strand_id
1 'polypeptide(L)'
;MKILAIIVILIGLASCRAPQPLVVEKVRTVTELEVVRDTVVHTEPDSASMQALLRCDSLGNVYMQQIVSLQTGRTLKPQIRIVDNIITLDCEVDSIAVYFQLRDRYTHTADTIYITKPPERERFFTKIARTGRNIIIYLILFVAIVAAIRYYRFINPFK
;
A
#
# COMPACT_ATOMS: atom_id res chain seq x y z
N MET A 1 -12.42 11.68 -65.43
CA MET A 1 -13.04 10.78 -64.43
C MET A 1 -12.05 10.02 -63.53
N LYS A 2 -10.86 9.62 -64.01
CA LYS A 2 -9.87 8.86 -63.20
C LYS A 2 -9.27 9.66 -62.02
N ILE A 3 -8.99 10.95 -62.21
CA ILE A 3 -8.40 11.83 -61.18
C ILE A 3 -9.37 12.08 -60.01
N LEU A 4 -10.66 12.24 -60.32
CA LEU A 4 -11.70 12.53 -59.32
C LEU A 4 -11.92 11.32 -58.38
N ALA A 5 -11.79 10.09 -58.89
CA ALA A 5 -11.87 8.88 -58.08
C ALA A 5 -10.68 8.73 -57.11
N ILE A 6 -9.48 9.13 -57.54
CA ILE A 6 -8.26 9.05 -56.71
C ILE A 6 -8.35 10.04 -55.53
N ILE A 7 -8.87 11.24 -55.77
CA ILE A 7 -9.05 12.26 -54.73
C ILE A 7 -10.04 11.80 -53.65
N VAL A 8 -11.14 11.14 -54.03
CA VAL A 8 -12.13 10.61 -53.09
C VAL A 8 -11.55 9.51 -52.20
N ILE A 9 -10.69 8.64 -52.76
CA ILE A 9 -10.02 7.57 -52.00
C ILE A 9 -9.02 8.15 -50.99
N LEU A 10 -8.25 9.16 -51.40
CA LEU A 10 -7.28 9.84 -50.54
C LEU A 10 -7.95 10.56 -49.35
N ILE A 11 -9.11 11.19 -49.57
CA ILE A 11 -9.87 11.85 -48.50
C ILE A 11 -10.45 10.80 -47.51
N GLY A 12 -10.84 9.63 -47.99
CA GLY A 12 -11.33 8.53 -47.15
C GLY A 12 -10.28 7.96 -46.20
N LEU A 13 -9.01 7.94 -46.61
CA LEU A 13 -7.89 7.44 -45.79
C LEU A 13 -7.42 8.43 -44.72
N ALA A 14 -7.67 9.73 -44.89
CA ALA A 14 -7.29 10.76 -43.93
C ALA A 14 -8.20 10.83 -42.68
N SER A 15 -9.35 10.14 -42.68
CA SER A 15 -10.36 10.24 -41.60
C SER A 15 -10.22 9.16 -40.50
N CYS A 16 -9.00 8.74 -40.18
CA CYS A 16 -8.72 7.85 -39.04
C CYS A 16 -8.30 8.69 -37.81
N ARG A 17 -9.26 9.29 -37.09
CA ARG A 17 -9.02 9.72 -35.70
C ARG A 17 -9.35 8.56 -34.76
N ALA A 18 -8.31 8.03 -34.09
CA ALA A 18 -8.47 7.00 -33.07
C ALA A 18 -9.20 7.58 -31.83
N PRO A 19 -10.08 6.80 -31.18
CA PRO A 19 -10.71 7.24 -29.93
C PRO A 19 -9.63 7.39 -28.85
N GLN A 20 -9.67 8.52 -28.14
CA GLN A 20 -8.73 8.81 -27.05
C GLN A 20 -8.97 7.84 -25.87
N PRO A 21 -7.90 7.42 -25.18
CA PRO A 21 -8.01 6.49 -24.05
C PRO A 21 -8.71 7.16 -22.86
N LEU A 22 -9.47 6.34 -22.11
CA LEU A 22 -10.07 6.73 -20.84
C LEU A 22 -8.93 6.97 -19.83
N VAL A 23 -8.83 8.19 -19.30
CA VAL A 23 -7.93 8.48 -18.17
C VAL A 23 -8.55 7.86 -16.91
N VAL A 24 -7.86 6.86 -16.35
CA VAL A 24 -8.22 6.21 -15.07
C VAL A 24 -7.30 6.76 -14.00
N GLU A 25 -7.82 7.64 -13.15
CA GLU A 25 -7.08 8.15 -12.01
C GLU A 25 -7.31 7.19 -10.82
N LYS A 26 -6.23 6.49 -10.41
CA LYS A 26 -6.24 5.63 -9.23
C LYS A 26 -5.77 6.44 -8.03
N VAL A 27 -6.68 6.78 -7.13
CA VAL A 27 -6.34 7.49 -5.89
C VAL A 27 -6.31 6.48 -4.75
N ARG A 28 -5.14 6.33 -4.14
CA ARG A 28 -4.94 5.48 -2.96
C ARG A 28 -4.94 6.36 -1.71
N THR A 29 -6.01 6.27 -0.93
CA THR A 29 -6.11 6.95 0.38
C THR A 29 -5.73 5.97 1.48
N VAL A 30 -4.67 6.31 2.22
CA VAL A 30 -4.24 5.59 3.43
C VAL A 30 -4.65 6.44 4.63
N THR A 31 -5.50 5.91 5.49
CA THR A 31 -5.88 6.55 6.76
C THR A 31 -5.24 5.79 7.89
N GLU A 32 -4.39 6.48 8.66
CA GLU A 32 -3.74 5.93 9.85
C GLU A 32 -4.41 6.52 11.08
N LEU A 33 -4.92 5.66 11.95
CA LEU A 33 -5.56 6.06 13.20
C LEU A 33 -4.78 5.44 14.36
N GLU A 34 -4.28 6.31 15.24
CA GLU A 34 -3.51 5.93 16.42
C GLU A 34 -4.35 6.20 17.67
N VAL A 35 -4.63 5.16 18.46
CA VAL A 35 -5.43 5.26 19.68
C VAL A 35 -4.52 4.97 20.87
N VAL A 36 -4.37 5.95 21.75
CA VAL A 36 -3.72 5.77 23.05
C VAL A 36 -4.73 5.14 24.00
N ARG A 37 -4.40 3.99 24.58
CA ARG A 37 -5.25 3.36 25.60
C ARG A 37 -4.81 3.80 26.99
N ASP A 38 -5.75 4.27 27.78
CA ASP A 38 -5.59 4.51 29.22
C ASP A 38 -5.66 3.18 29.98
N THR A 39 -4.77 2.24 29.66
CA THR A 39 -4.70 0.95 30.34
C THR A 39 -3.50 0.94 31.27
N VAL A 40 -3.75 0.68 32.55
CA VAL A 40 -2.69 0.45 33.55
C VAL A 40 -2.18 -0.97 33.35
N VAL A 41 -0.93 -1.11 32.94
CA VAL A 41 -0.28 -2.42 32.84
C VAL A 41 0.06 -2.88 34.25
N HIS A 42 -0.55 -3.98 34.68
CA HIS A 42 -0.26 -4.56 35.99
C HIS A 42 0.96 -5.48 35.89
N THR A 43 2.03 -5.12 36.58
CA THR A 43 3.23 -5.96 36.71
C THR A 43 3.18 -6.73 38.02
N GLU A 44 3.58 -7.99 38.00
CA GLU A 44 3.70 -8.78 39.23
C GLU A 44 4.74 -8.14 40.18
N PRO A 45 4.49 -8.15 41.49
CA PRO A 45 5.46 -7.65 42.47
C PRO A 45 6.77 -8.43 42.37
N ASP A 46 7.90 -7.72 42.33
CA ASP A 46 9.23 -8.32 42.30
C ASP A 46 10.00 -7.96 43.58
N SER A 47 10.75 -8.91 44.13
CA SER A 47 11.48 -8.71 45.39
C SER A 47 12.80 -9.48 45.41
N ALA A 48 13.78 -8.91 46.12
CA ALA A 48 15.05 -9.54 46.44
C ALA A 48 15.29 -9.47 47.95
N SER A 49 15.94 -10.48 48.52
CA SER A 49 16.25 -10.54 49.95
C SER A 49 17.68 -11.06 50.17
N MET A 50 18.31 -10.60 51.25
CA MET A 50 19.64 -11.03 51.66
C MET A 50 19.63 -11.31 53.15
N GLN A 51 20.22 -12.43 53.54
CA GLN A 51 20.47 -12.78 54.94
C GLN A 51 21.96 -12.94 55.16
N ALA A 52 22.48 -12.29 56.21
CA ALA A 52 23.87 -12.34 56.57
C ALA A 52 24.04 -12.58 58.08
N LEU A 53 25.09 -13.30 58.44
CA LEU A 53 25.48 -13.53 59.82
C LEU A 53 26.49 -12.46 60.25
N LEU A 54 26.15 -11.74 61.30
CA LEU A 54 27.01 -10.73 61.92
C LEU A 54 27.58 -11.30 63.23
N ARG A 55 28.85 -11.02 63.50
CA ARG A 55 29.53 -11.37 64.77
C ARG A 55 30.19 -10.16 65.39
N CYS A 56 30.40 -10.21 66.70
CA CYS A 56 31.20 -9.24 67.40
C CYS A 56 32.60 -9.82 67.68
N ASP A 57 33.62 -8.98 67.52
CA ASP A 57 34.96 -9.30 68.03
C ASP A 57 35.05 -9.03 69.55
N SER A 58 36.22 -9.30 70.13
CA SER A 58 36.50 -9.07 71.54
C SER A 58 36.55 -7.59 71.95
N LEU A 59 36.68 -6.68 70.99
CA LEU A 59 36.67 -5.22 71.19
C LEU A 59 35.24 -4.65 71.04
N GLY A 60 34.26 -5.48 70.69
CA GLY A 60 32.86 -5.10 70.49
C GLY A 60 32.54 -4.63 69.07
N ASN A 61 33.45 -4.72 68.11
CA ASN A 61 33.19 -4.36 66.73
C ASN A 61 32.36 -5.44 66.04
N VAL A 62 31.27 -5.03 65.40
CA VAL A 62 30.43 -5.92 64.61
C VAL A 62 31.04 -6.11 63.23
N TYR A 63 31.23 -7.34 62.79
CA TYR A 63 31.66 -7.67 61.43
C TYR A 63 30.80 -8.74 60.77
N MET A 64 30.69 -8.66 59.45
CA MET A 64 29.99 -9.68 58.68
C MET A 64 30.85 -10.94 58.60
N GLN A 65 30.31 -12.06 59.07
CA GLN A 65 30.99 -13.34 58.96
C GLN A 65 30.71 -14.02 57.62
N GLN A 66 29.43 -14.11 57.23
CA GLN A 66 29.03 -14.80 56.00
C GLN A 66 27.65 -14.36 55.52
N ILE A 67 27.40 -14.51 54.22
CA ILE A 67 26.07 -14.43 53.63
C ILE A 67 25.44 -15.82 53.73
N VAL A 68 24.26 -15.90 54.35
CA VAL A 68 23.53 -17.16 54.55
C VAL A 68 22.64 -17.46 53.34
N SER A 69 21.97 -16.44 52.82
CA SER A 69 21.15 -16.58 51.62
C SER A 69 21.05 -15.26 50.86
N LEU A 70 20.94 -15.39 49.54
CA LEU A 70 20.64 -14.30 48.63
C LEU A 70 19.55 -14.77 47.68
N GLN A 71 18.39 -14.14 47.76
CA GLN A 71 17.27 -14.36 46.85
C GLN A 71 17.18 -13.15 45.95
N THR A 72 17.28 -13.38 44.64
CA THR A 72 17.14 -12.34 43.63
C THR A 72 15.76 -12.42 42.99
N GLY A 73 15.19 -11.26 42.70
CA GLY A 73 13.94 -11.15 41.98
C GLY A 73 14.06 -11.57 40.52
N ARG A 74 12.93 -11.56 39.82
CA ARG A 74 12.84 -11.89 38.39
C ARG A 74 13.54 -10.83 37.53
N THR A 75 13.31 -9.57 37.87
CA THR A 75 13.85 -8.38 37.21
C THR A 75 14.89 -7.70 38.09
N LEU A 76 14.66 -7.71 39.41
CA LEU A 76 15.46 -7.04 40.41
C LEU A 76 16.71 -7.87 40.78
N LYS A 77 17.85 -7.48 40.19
CA LYS A 77 19.16 -8.11 40.42
C LYS A 77 20.08 -7.13 41.16
N PRO A 78 20.16 -7.22 42.50
CA PRO A 78 20.99 -6.31 43.28
C PRO A 78 22.48 -6.51 42.97
N GLN A 79 23.21 -5.41 42.80
CA GLN A 79 24.67 -5.41 42.82
C GLN A 79 25.13 -5.29 44.26
N ILE A 80 25.94 -6.24 44.70
CA ILE A 80 26.40 -6.33 46.08
C ILE A 80 27.88 -5.97 46.13
N ARG A 81 28.20 -4.95 46.94
CA ARG A 81 29.58 -4.55 47.20
C ARG A 81 29.86 -4.58 48.69
N ILE A 82 30.92 -5.28 49.08
CA ILE A 82 31.37 -5.38 50.47
C ILE A 82 32.78 -4.82 50.53
N VAL A 83 32.96 -3.69 51.19
CA VAL A 83 34.25 -3.01 51.37
C VAL A 83 34.30 -2.50 52.79
N ASP A 84 35.41 -2.75 53.50
CA ASP A 84 35.65 -2.27 54.87
C ASP A 84 34.46 -2.49 55.82
N ASN A 85 33.87 -3.69 55.76
CA ASN A 85 32.76 -4.10 56.61
C ASN A 85 31.44 -3.31 56.37
N ILE A 86 31.37 -2.56 55.27
CA ILE A 86 30.17 -1.88 54.77
C ILE A 86 29.56 -2.70 53.63
N ILE A 87 28.26 -2.97 53.74
CA ILE A 87 27.48 -3.62 52.69
C ILE A 87 26.74 -2.55 51.91
N THR A 88 27.00 -2.47 50.61
CA THR A 88 26.23 -1.65 49.67
C THR A 88 25.41 -2.57 48.78
N LEU A 89 24.11 -2.30 48.71
CA LEU A 89 23.14 -3.03 47.90
C LEU A 89 22.51 -2.04 46.93
N ASP A 90 22.96 -2.07 45.69
CA ASP A 90 22.45 -1.19 44.65
C ASP A 90 21.48 -1.98 43.76
N CYS A 91 20.26 -1.46 43.61
CA CYS A 91 19.24 -2.04 42.74
C CYS A 91 18.83 -1.00 41.71
N GLU A 92 19.04 -1.32 40.44
CA GLU A 92 18.55 -0.51 39.33
C GLU A 92 17.26 -1.14 38.78
N VAL A 93 16.21 -0.34 38.70
CA VAL A 93 14.91 -0.74 38.14
C VAL A 93 14.61 0.19 36.97
N ASP A 94 14.32 -0.38 35.80
CA ASP A 94 13.90 0.40 34.65
C ASP A 94 12.47 0.94 34.89
N SER A 95 12.40 2.19 35.34
CA SER A 95 11.15 2.90 35.58
C SER A 95 10.34 3.15 34.29
N ILE A 96 10.97 3.12 33.11
CA ILE A 96 10.29 3.30 31.82
C ILE A 96 9.41 2.09 31.51
N ALA A 97 9.76 0.90 32.01
CA ALA A 97 8.93 -0.30 31.88
C ALA A 97 7.67 -0.30 32.78
N VAL A 98 7.62 0.54 33.81
CA VAL A 98 6.48 0.62 34.74
C VAL A 98 5.34 1.49 34.17
N TYR A 99 5.66 2.41 33.25
CA TYR A 99 4.70 3.35 32.64
C TYR A 99 4.47 3.08 31.14
N PHE A 100 4.37 1.82 30.74
CA PHE A 100 4.03 1.51 29.34
C PHE A 100 2.60 1.99 29.01
N GLN A 101 2.50 3.02 28.18
CA GLN A 101 1.25 3.37 27.51
C GLN A 101 1.03 2.43 26.33
N LEU A 102 -0.03 1.63 26.40
CA LEU A 102 -0.41 0.75 25.31
C LEU A 102 -1.02 1.58 24.16
N ARG A 103 -0.45 1.48 22.96
CA ARG A 103 -0.93 2.20 21.76
C ARG A 103 -1.30 1.19 20.67
N ASP A 104 -2.50 1.32 20.12
CA ASP A 104 -2.94 0.55 18.97
C ASP A 104 -2.81 1.39 17.70
N ARG A 105 -2.32 0.78 16.62
CA ARG A 105 -2.25 1.40 15.29
C ARG A 105 -3.16 0.67 14.33
N TYR A 106 -4.13 1.37 13.77
CA TYR A 106 -5.02 0.86 12.73
C TYR A 106 -4.69 1.53 11.38
N THR A 107 -4.45 0.72 10.36
CA THR A 107 -4.20 1.19 8.98
C THR A 107 -5.36 0.79 8.09
N HIS A 108 -6.14 1.76 7.62
CA HIS A 108 -7.20 1.53 6.64
C HIS A 108 -6.73 1.99 5.25
N THR A 109 -6.71 1.06 4.29
CA THR A 109 -6.39 1.36 2.89
C THR A 109 -7.66 1.29 2.06
N ALA A 110 -8.05 2.40 1.42
CA ALA A 110 -9.15 2.43 0.47
C ALA A 110 -8.62 2.80 -0.93
N ASP A 111 -8.84 1.91 -1.89
CA ASP A 111 -8.55 2.14 -3.31
C ASP A 111 -9.81 2.70 -3.98
N THR A 112 -9.79 3.98 -4.37
CA THR A 112 -10.89 4.59 -5.16
C THR A 112 -10.47 4.73 -6.62
N ILE A 113 -11.33 4.26 -7.52
CA ILE A 113 -11.10 4.31 -8.98
C ILE A 113 -12.10 5.29 -9.57
N TYR A 114 -11.60 6.42 -10.08
CA TYR A 114 -12.43 7.39 -10.80
C TYR A 114 -12.38 7.06 -12.30
N ILE A 115 -13.51 6.63 -12.86
CA ILE A 115 -13.67 6.38 -14.30
C ILE A 115 -14.32 7.60 -14.94
N THR A 116 -13.51 8.45 -15.55
CA THR A 116 -13.98 9.59 -16.35
C THR A 116 -14.60 9.08 -17.66
N LYS A 117 -15.94 9.05 -17.75
CA LYS A 117 -16.64 8.73 -19.00
C LYS A 117 -16.63 9.95 -19.92
N PRO A 118 -16.30 9.83 -21.22
CA PRO A 118 -16.40 10.94 -22.15
C PRO A 118 -17.86 11.40 -22.27
N PRO A 119 -18.12 12.69 -22.55
CA PRO A 119 -19.47 13.24 -22.60
C PRO A 119 -20.33 12.51 -23.65
N GLU A 120 -21.61 12.27 -23.31
CA GLU A 120 -22.61 11.55 -24.12
C GLU A 120 -22.63 12.03 -25.59
N ARG A 121 -22.44 13.34 -25.80
CA ARG A 121 -22.41 14.00 -27.10
C ARG A 121 -21.31 13.45 -28.03
N GLU A 122 -20.12 13.16 -27.52
CA GLU A 122 -19.02 12.62 -28.34
C GLU A 122 -19.24 11.15 -28.73
N ARG A 123 -19.96 10.39 -27.90
CA ARG A 123 -20.35 9.00 -28.22
C ARG A 123 -21.32 8.94 -29.39
N PHE A 124 -22.23 9.91 -29.49
CA PHE A 124 -23.18 10.00 -30.59
C PHE A 124 -22.48 10.30 -31.93
N PHE A 125 -21.60 11.31 -31.95
CA PHE A 125 -20.85 11.67 -33.16
C PHE A 125 -19.90 10.56 -33.63
N THR A 126 -19.22 9.88 -32.71
CA THR A 126 -18.35 8.74 -33.05
C THR A 126 -19.13 7.55 -33.60
N LYS A 127 -20.35 7.30 -33.08
CA LYS A 127 -21.25 6.25 -33.60
C LYS A 127 -21.73 6.57 -35.01
N ILE A 128 -22.13 7.81 -35.28
CA ILE A 128 -22.55 8.26 -36.63
C ILE A 128 -21.38 8.16 -37.62
N ALA A 129 -20.19 8.63 -37.23
CA ALA A 129 -19.01 8.56 -38.09
C ALA A 129 -18.65 7.11 -38.45
N ARG A 130 -18.74 6.17 -37.50
CA ARG A 130 -18.48 4.75 -37.73
C ARG A 130 -19.50 4.12 -38.70
N THR A 131 -20.79 4.42 -38.53
CA THR A 131 -21.84 3.92 -39.41
C THR A 131 -21.72 4.48 -40.83
N GLY A 132 -21.44 5.80 -40.97
CA GLY A 132 -21.25 6.45 -42.27
C GLY A 132 -20.10 5.88 -43.07
N ARG A 133 -18.98 5.52 -42.41
CA ARG A 133 -17.83 4.89 -43.07
C ARG A 133 -18.19 3.55 -43.72
N ASN A 134 -18.94 2.70 -43.03
CA ASN A 134 -19.31 1.38 -43.57
C ASN A 134 -20.19 1.52 -44.82
N ILE A 135 -21.13 2.48 -44.82
CA ILE A 135 -21.99 2.76 -45.99
C ILE A 135 -21.16 3.18 -47.20
N ILE A 136 -20.16 4.04 -47.00
CA ILE A 136 -19.26 4.49 -48.09
C ILE A 136 -18.46 3.31 -48.67
N ILE A 137 -17.94 2.41 -47.83
CA ILE A 137 -17.21 1.21 -48.29
C ILE A 137 -18.12 0.32 -49.14
N TYR A 138 -19.36 0.07 -48.71
CA TYR A 138 -20.30 -0.75 -49.49
C TYR A 138 -20.65 -0.10 -50.84
N LEU A 139 -20.77 1.23 -50.88
CA LEU A 139 -21.05 1.95 -52.12
C LEU A 139 -19.88 1.88 -53.11
N ILE A 140 -18.64 2.00 -52.62
CA ILE A 140 -17.44 1.82 -53.46
C ILE A 140 -17.37 0.40 -54.02
N LEU A 141 -17.61 -0.61 -53.17
CA LEU A 141 -17.60 -2.01 -53.57
C LEU A 141 -18.69 -2.32 -54.60
N PHE A 142 -19.89 -1.75 -54.44
CA PHE A 142 -20.97 -1.87 -55.41
C PHE A 142 -20.61 -1.27 -56.78
N VAL A 143 -20.04 -0.05 -56.79
CA VAL A 143 -19.60 0.60 -58.03
C VAL A 143 -18.50 -0.22 -58.73
N ALA A 144 -17.55 -0.78 -57.96
CA ALA A 144 -16.51 -1.65 -58.50
C ALA A 144 -17.09 -2.92 -59.15
N ILE A 145 -18.08 -3.56 -58.51
CA ILE A 145 -18.77 -4.73 -59.08
C ILE A 145 -19.48 -4.37 -60.39
N VAL A 146 -20.24 -3.26 -60.42
CA VAL A 146 -20.95 -2.84 -61.64
C VAL A 146 -19.98 -2.53 -62.78
N ALA A 147 -18.85 -1.88 -62.46
CA ALA A 147 -17.79 -1.61 -63.43
C ALA A 147 -17.16 -2.92 -63.95
N ALA A 148 -16.90 -3.89 -63.07
CA ALA A 148 -16.39 -5.20 -63.47
C ALA A 148 -17.39 -5.94 -64.37
N ILE A 149 -18.68 -5.96 -64.03
CA ILE A 149 -19.72 -6.58 -64.87
C ILE A 149 -19.77 -5.93 -66.25
N ARG A 150 -19.75 -4.58 -66.33
CA ARG A 150 -19.72 -3.87 -67.61
C ARG A 150 -18.45 -4.17 -68.41
N TYR A 151 -17.30 -4.28 -67.74
CA TYR A 151 -16.03 -4.62 -68.36
C TYR A 151 -16.02 -6.05 -68.92
N TYR A 152 -16.52 -7.03 -68.16
CA TYR A 152 -16.68 -8.41 -68.62
C TYR A 152 -17.63 -8.52 -69.82
N ARG A 153 -18.74 -7.76 -69.80
CA ARG A 153 -19.68 -7.68 -70.94
C ARG A 153 -19.08 -7.02 -72.18
N PHE A 154 -18.14 -6.10 -71.99
CA PHE A 154 -17.46 -5.41 -73.09
C PHE A 154 -16.35 -6.28 -73.72
N ILE A 155 -15.67 -7.11 -72.93
CA ILE A 155 -14.59 -8.00 -73.42
C ILE A 155 -15.11 -9.28 -74.08
N ASN A 156 -16.26 -9.80 -73.64
CA ASN A 156 -16.92 -10.93 -74.28
C ASN A 156 -18.23 -10.49 -74.97
N PRO A 157 -18.17 -9.73 -76.08
CA PRO A 157 -19.38 -9.31 -76.79
C PRO A 157 -20.02 -10.43 -77.64
N PHE A 158 -19.40 -11.60 -77.74
CA PHE A 158 -19.88 -12.72 -78.54
C PHE A 158 -20.02 -14.01 -77.72
N LYS A 159 -21.10 -14.07 -76.94
CA LYS A 159 -21.85 -15.31 -76.70
C LYS A 159 -23.33 -14.98 -76.54
#